data_AF-K2BDN8-F1
#
_entry.id   AF-K2BDN8-F1
#
_cell.length_a   1.000
_cell.length_b   1.000
_cell.length_c   1.000
_cell.angle_alpha   90.00
_cell.angle_beta   90.00
_cell.angle_gamma   90.00
#
_symmetry.space_group_name_H-M   'P 1'
#
loop_
_entity.id
_entity.type
_entity.pdbx_description
1 polymer ?
#
loop_
_entity_poly.entity_id
_entity_poly.type
_entity_poly.pdbx_seq_one_letter_code
_entity_poly.pdbx_strand_id
1 'polypeptide(L)'
;MFPIPDPYIPEDVATIMGTDGKRKMSKSLGNIISIFEPEEIIHKQVMSTYTDPTRLHATDPGHIEGNMVFTYLDFFGEKEKVDQMKEAYTKGQIADIEVKEYLYQSLIKFFAPARKRYEELKNNPDLVKEILGKGAEKAKRVAGQTMKEVRETIGLVNAYSISPTKKSTITIDEFSNVEVRVGKVEQAEHVEKSEKLIRLQVDFGKFDKRIIFTGVRTYGYTADDFVGKQYLFVVNLEYRKMLGEESQGMILAVDGLELPFGQHGDVKPIFVSAEGLPIGSKVR
;
A
#
# COMPACT_ATOMS: atom_id res chain seq x y z
N MET A 1 18.74 -13.46 -9.73
CA MET A 1 17.52 -12.63 -9.71
C MET A 1 17.63 -11.56 -8.64
N PHE A 2 17.73 -11.89 -7.35
CA PHE A 2 18.01 -10.89 -6.34
C PHE A 2 19.45 -10.39 -6.44
N PRO A 3 19.70 -9.09 -6.66
CA PRO A 3 21.03 -8.54 -6.49
C PRO A 3 21.43 -8.69 -5.03
N ILE A 4 22.70 -9.00 -4.78
CA ILE A 4 23.24 -8.92 -3.43
C ILE A 4 23.35 -7.42 -3.10
N PRO A 5 22.62 -6.91 -2.10
CA PRO A 5 22.70 -5.49 -1.79
C PRO A 5 24.08 -5.17 -1.21
N ASP A 6 24.73 -4.15 -1.77
CA ASP A 6 25.95 -3.61 -1.18
C ASP A 6 25.59 -2.87 0.12
N PRO A 7 26.33 -3.11 1.21
CA PRO A 7 26.10 -2.40 2.45
C PRO A 7 26.52 -0.94 2.27
N TYR A 8 25.60 -0.02 2.56
CA TYR A 8 25.96 1.38 2.73
C TYR A 8 26.36 1.60 4.19
N ILE A 9 27.66 1.62 4.46
CA ILE A 9 28.25 1.90 5.78
C ILE A 9 28.86 3.31 5.69
N PRO A 10 28.19 4.35 6.21
CA PRO A 10 28.80 5.67 6.28
C PRO A 10 30.06 5.60 7.16
N GLU A 11 31.13 6.27 6.74
CA GLU A 11 32.41 6.31 7.47
C GLU A 11 32.25 6.94 8.87
N ASP A 12 31.27 7.83 9.03
CA ASP A 12 31.04 8.64 10.23
C ASP A 12 29.74 8.29 11.00
N VAL A 13 29.28 7.03 11.02
CA VAL A 13 28.12 6.68 11.88
C VAL A 13 28.53 6.59 13.35
N ALA A 14 28.69 7.74 13.98
CA ALA A 14 28.73 7.82 15.43
C ALA A 14 27.33 7.48 15.97
N THR A 15 27.24 6.42 16.79
CA THR A 15 26.05 6.21 17.61
C THR A 15 25.87 7.43 18.49
N ILE A 16 24.75 8.15 18.35
CA ILE A 16 24.47 9.32 19.17
C ILE A 16 24.23 8.83 20.61
N MET A 17 25.08 9.28 21.52
CA MET A 17 24.94 9.04 22.95
C MET A 17 23.70 9.77 23.47
N GLY A 18 23.03 9.19 24.46
CA GLY A 18 21.87 9.81 25.07
C GLY A 18 22.24 10.93 26.03
N THR A 19 21.23 11.63 26.53
CA THR A 19 21.41 12.72 27.51
C THR A 19 22.06 12.26 28.82
N ASP A 20 22.16 10.95 29.07
CA ASP A 20 22.82 10.35 30.22
C ASP A 20 24.33 10.12 30.04
N GLY A 21 24.87 10.31 28.82
CA GLY A 21 26.29 10.13 28.49
C GLY A 21 26.82 8.71 28.59
N LYS A 22 25.99 7.73 28.95
CA LYS A 22 26.41 6.34 29.23
C LYS A 22 26.00 5.36 28.16
N ARG A 23 24.81 5.56 27.58
CA ARG A 23 24.21 4.64 26.62
C ARG A 23 23.80 5.40 25.38
N LYS A 24 23.60 4.67 24.29
CA LYS A 24 23.00 5.24 23.08
C LYS A 24 21.65 5.88 23.41
N MET A 25 21.31 6.95 22.69
CA MET A 25 20.02 7.60 22.81
C MET A 25 18.90 6.59 22.49
N SER A 26 17.93 6.47 23.39
CA SER A 26 16.80 5.55 23.25
C SER A 26 15.55 6.09 23.93
N LYS A 27 14.42 6.07 23.21
CA LYS A 27 13.11 6.47 23.76
C LYS A 27 12.74 5.63 24.99
N SER A 28 13.05 4.34 24.99
CA SER A 28 12.75 3.44 26.12
C SER A 28 13.58 3.71 27.38
N LEU A 29 14.76 4.32 27.24
CA LEU A 29 15.63 4.68 28.36
C LEU A 29 15.36 6.10 28.87
N GLY A 30 14.53 6.88 28.18
CA GLY A 30 14.26 8.28 28.52
C GLY A 30 15.45 9.22 28.35
N ASN A 31 16.57 8.76 27.78
CA ASN A 31 17.80 9.54 27.58
C ASN A 31 17.81 10.27 26.22
N ILE A 32 16.69 10.89 25.85
CA ILE A 32 16.46 11.51 24.53
C ILE A 32 16.31 13.02 24.62
N ILE A 33 16.53 13.67 23.48
CA ILE A 33 16.02 15.00 23.19
C ILE A 33 15.02 14.85 22.03
N SER A 34 13.73 15.04 22.32
CA SER A 34 12.67 14.99 21.32
C SER A 34 12.77 16.22 20.40
N ILE A 35 12.68 16.04 19.09
CA ILE A 35 12.80 17.17 18.13
C ILE A 35 11.45 17.70 17.63
N PHE A 36 10.36 16.97 17.86
CA PHE A 36 9.00 17.30 17.39
C PHE A 36 8.00 17.54 18.53
N GLU A 37 8.45 17.49 19.79
CA GLU A 37 7.62 17.79 20.96
C GLU A 37 7.52 19.31 21.21
N PRO A 38 6.58 19.76 22.04
CA PRO A 38 6.51 21.15 22.50
C PRO A 38 7.86 21.63 23.03
N GLU A 39 8.16 22.90 22.76
CA GLU A 39 9.44 23.53 23.07
C GLU A 39 9.82 23.41 24.55
N GLU A 40 8.82 23.43 25.44
CA GLU A 40 8.98 23.27 26.88
C GLU A 40 9.54 21.90 27.27
N ILE A 41 9.15 20.85 26.53
CA ILE A 41 9.64 19.49 26.79
C ILE A 41 11.08 19.36 26.29
N ILE A 42 11.37 19.92 25.12
CA ILE A 42 12.72 19.94 24.55
C ILE A 42 13.67 20.70 25.46
N HIS A 43 13.26 21.88 25.91
CA HIS A 43 14.02 22.71 26.84
C HIS A 43 14.35 21.93 28.12
N LYS A 44 13.34 21.28 28.72
CA LYS A 44 13.54 20.44 29.91
C LYS A 44 14.53 19.29 29.68
N GLN A 45 14.46 18.62 28.53
CA GLN A 45 15.37 17.52 28.16
C GLN A 45 16.81 18.01 27.93
N VAL A 46 16.97 19.17 27.30
CA VAL A 46 18.29 19.81 27.14
C VAL A 46 18.85 20.20 28.51
N MET A 47 18.02 20.77 29.38
CA MET A 47 18.43 21.19 30.72
C MET A 47 18.84 20.00 31.61
N SER A 48 18.23 18.83 31.44
CA SER A 48 18.61 17.61 32.16
C SER A 48 19.81 16.86 31.58
N THR A 49 20.41 17.35 30.48
CA THR A 49 21.54 16.68 29.83
C THR A 49 22.77 16.66 30.73
N TYR A 50 23.43 15.50 30.78
CA TYR A 50 24.63 15.25 31.57
C TYR A 50 25.81 16.12 31.08
N THR A 51 26.42 16.83 32.02
CA THR A 51 27.61 17.66 31.84
C THR A 51 28.79 17.05 32.61
N ASP A 52 29.69 17.85 33.16
CA ASP A 52 30.83 17.38 33.94
C ASP A 52 30.44 17.20 35.42
N PRO A 53 30.46 15.98 35.98
CA PRO A 53 30.12 15.74 37.39
C PRO A 53 31.17 16.30 38.36
N THR A 54 32.38 16.59 37.89
CA THR A 54 33.47 17.15 38.71
C THR A 54 33.36 18.67 38.86
N ARG A 55 32.49 19.30 38.06
CA ARG A 55 32.22 20.73 38.07
C ARG A 55 31.09 21.06 39.03
N LEU A 56 31.40 21.63 40.20
CA LEU A 56 30.40 21.93 41.24
C LEU A 56 29.85 23.36 41.11
N HIS A 57 30.69 24.32 40.72
CA HIS A 57 30.33 25.72 40.55
C HIS A 57 30.58 26.21 39.13
N ALA A 58 29.83 27.24 38.71
CA ALA A 58 29.98 27.85 37.39
C ALA A 58 31.36 28.48 37.15
N THR A 59 32.09 28.81 38.23
CA THR A 59 33.45 29.35 38.16
C THR A 59 34.53 28.28 38.09
N ASP A 60 34.16 27.00 38.29
CA ASP A 60 35.12 25.91 38.25
C ASP A 60 35.44 25.55 36.78
N PRO A 61 36.72 25.33 36.45
CA PRO A 61 37.13 24.74 35.18
C PRO A 61 36.40 23.41 34.92
N GLY A 62 35.83 23.25 33.73
CA GLY A 62 35.13 22.02 33.34
C GLY A 62 35.84 21.25 32.22
N HIS A 63 35.56 19.96 32.13
CA HIS A 63 36.05 19.07 31.08
C HIS A 63 35.06 18.97 29.91
N ILE A 64 35.60 18.98 28.68
CA ILE A 64 34.80 18.82 27.45
C ILE A 64 34.58 17.34 27.12
N GLU A 65 35.57 16.49 27.39
CA GLU A 65 35.48 15.06 27.14
C GLU A 65 34.39 14.43 28.02
N GLY A 66 33.47 13.69 27.40
CA GLY A 66 32.32 13.10 28.09
C GLY A 66 31.16 14.06 28.37
N ASN A 67 31.29 15.35 28.07
CA ASN A 67 30.20 16.31 28.22
C ASN A 67 29.23 16.23 27.03
N MET A 68 28.01 15.76 27.29
CA MET A 68 27.03 15.52 26.22
C MET A 68 26.53 16.81 25.58
N VAL A 69 26.54 17.93 26.30
CA VAL A 69 26.10 19.22 25.76
C VAL A 69 27.05 19.67 24.64
N PHE A 70 28.37 19.59 24.86
CA PHE A 70 29.34 19.91 23.81
C PHE A 70 29.35 18.88 22.69
N THR A 71 29.13 17.60 23.02
CA THR A 71 28.99 16.54 22.01
C THR A 71 27.84 16.87 21.04
N TYR A 72 26.70 17.36 21.53
CA TYR A 72 25.60 17.77 20.67
C TYR A 72 25.86 19.10 19.94
N LEU A 73 26.52 20.06 20.60
CA LEU A 73 26.90 21.32 19.97
C LEU A 73 27.87 21.12 18.80
N ASP A 74 28.70 20.08 18.81
CA ASP A 74 29.56 19.75 17.68
C ASP A 74 28.78 19.35 16.42
N PHE A 75 27.54 18.87 16.57
CA PHE A 75 26.65 18.57 15.44
C PHE A 75 25.73 19.73 15.03
N PHE A 76 25.24 20.49 16.00
CA PHE A 76 24.14 21.45 15.77
C PHE A 76 24.53 22.92 15.99
N GLY A 77 25.61 23.18 16.71
CA GLY A 77 26.10 24.51 17.02
C GLY A 77 26.93 25.12 15.89
N GLU A 78 27.13 26.43 15.96
CA GLU A 78 28.03 27.13 15.05
C GLU A 78 29.48 26.96 15.51
N LYS A 79 30.33 26.39 14.65
CA LYS A 79 31.70 25.95 15.00
C LYS A 79 32.49 27.01 15.77
N GLU A 80 32.55 28.25 15.26
CA GLU A 80 33.31 29.33 15.90
C GLU A 80 32.81 29.64 17.32
N LYS A 81 31.49 29.66 17.51
CA LYS A 81 30.88 29.92 18.81
C LYS A 81 31.05 28.74 19.77
N VAL A 82 30.95 27.51 19.27
CA VAL A 82 31.19 26.31 20.07
C VAL A 82 32.63 26.26 20.55
N ASP A 83 33.60 26.58 19.69
CA ASP A 83 35.02 26.61 20.05
C ASP A 83 35.30 27.66 21.13
N GLN A 84 34.72 28.87 21.02
CA GLN A 84 34.79 29.90 22.06
C GLN A 84 34.18 29.43 23.39
N MET A 85 33.04 28.75 23.34
CA MET A 85 32.36 28.23 24.54
C MET A 85 33.15 27.10 25.18
N LYS A 86 33.80 26.22 24.40
CA LYS A 86 34.71 25.20 24.91
C LYS A 86 35.88 25.84 25.66
N GLU A 87 36.50 26.86 25.07
CA GLU A 87 37.59 27.59 25.72
C GLU A 87 37.12 28.25 27.03
N ALA A 88 35.99 28.97 27.01
CA ALA A 88 35.41 29.58 28.21
C ALA A 88 35.05 28.55 29.29
N TYR A 89 34.56 27.37 28.91
CA TYR A 89 34.19 26.28 29.82
C TYR A 89 35.40 25.70 30.54
N THR A 90 36.49 25.47 29.80
CA THR A 90 37.76 25.01 30.39
C THR A 90 38.41 26.04 31.31
N LYS A 91 38.09 27.33 31.16
CA LYS A 91 38.55 28.41 32.04
C LYS A 91 37.61 28.72 33.20
N GLY A 92 36.45 28.04 33.31
CA GLY A 92 35.45 28.33 34.33
C GLY A 92 34.76 29.69 34.14
N GLN A 93 34.65 30.16 32.90
CA GLN A 93 34.12 31.51 32.57
C GLN A 93 32.67 31.49 32.08
N ILE A 94 32.07 30.31 31.89
CA ILE A 94 30.72 30.15 31.35
C ILE A 94 29.93 29.09 32.14
N ALA A 95 28.67 29.35 32.48
CA ALA A 95 27.87 28.43 33.28
C ALA A 95 27.28 27.28 32.43
N ASP A 96 27.05 26.11 33.05
CA ASP A 96 26.38 24.97 32.38
C ASP A 96 25.02 25.36 31.78
N ILE A 97 24.25 26.19 32.49
CA ILE A 97 22.93 26.67 32.04
C ILE A 97 23.06 27.46 30.73
N GLU A 98 24.09 28.29 30.61
CA GLU A 98 24.31 29.13 29.42
C GLU A 98 24.68 28.26 28.21
N VAL A 99 25.51 27.23 28.42
CA VAL A 99 25.85 26.27 27.37
C VAL A 99 24.63 25.46 26.93
N LYS A 100 23.82 25.00 27.88
CA LYS A 100 22.59 24.25 27.62
C LYS A 100 21.56 25.11 26.90
N GLU A 101 21.43 26.39 27.25
CA GLU A 101 20.52 27.30 26.57
C GLU A 101 20.95 27.51 25.12
N TYR A 102 22.25 27.69 24.86
CA TYR A 102 22.74 27.78 23.48
C TYR A 102 22.50 26.50 22.67
N LEU A 103 22.65 25.32 23.29
CA LEU A 103 22.30 24.05 22.65
C LEU A 103 20.80 24.01 22.30
N TYR A 104 19.93 24.39 23.23
CA TYR A 104 18.49 24.46 22.98
C TYR A 104 18.17 25.35 21.78
N GLN A 105 18.70 26.58 21.76
CA GLN A 105 18.49 27.51 20.65
C GLN A 105 19.02 26.97 19.31
N SER A 106 20.18 26.31 19.34
CA SER A 106 20.78 25.70 18.15
C SER A 106 19.90 24.56 17.59
N LEU A 107 19.36 23.71 18.47
CA LEU A 107 18.43 22.64 18.09
C LEU A 107 17.12 23.18 17.50
N ILE A 108 16.50 24.18 18.14
CA ILE A 108 15.26 24.78 17.65
C ILE A 108 15.48 25.43 16.28
N LYS A 109 16.58 26.19 16.12
CA LYS A 109 16.94 26.81 14.84
C LYS A 109 17.16 25.76 13.76
N PHE A 110 17.92 24.70 14.05
CA PHE A 110 18.26 23.65 13.09
C PHE A 110 17.02 22.86 12.65
N PHE A 111 16.16 22.47 13.59
CA PHE A 111 14.97 21.66 13.30
C PHE A 111 13.73 22.48 12.95
N ALA A 112 13.76 23.82 12.95
CA ALA A 112 12.61 24.67 12.63
C ALA A 112 11.92 24.29 11.30
N PRO A 113 12.63 24.04 10.18
CA PRO A 113 11.98 23.63 8.93
C PRO A 113 11.26 22.28 9.05
N ALA A 114 11.89 21.32 9.74
CA ALA A 114 11.33 19.99 9.95
C ALA A 114 10.12 20.02 10.90
N ARG A 115 10.18 20.84 11.97
CA ARG A 115 9.06 21.06 12.91
C ARG A 115 7.86 21.69 12.22
N LYS A 116 8.08 22.71 11.39
CA LYS A 116 7.02 23.31 10.58
C LYS A 116 6.35 22.25 9.69
N ARG A 117 7.15 21.46 8.98
CA ARG A 117 6.64 20.39 8.11
C ARG A 117 5.88 19.31 8.90
N TYR A 118 6.36 18.97 10.09
CA TYR A 118 5.69 18.03 10.98
C TYR A 118 4.31 18.53 11.40
N GLU A 119 4.18 19.78 11.82
CA GLU A 119 2.88 20.37 12.19
C GLU A 119 1.92 20.49 11.01
N GLU A 120 2.40 20.81 9.80
CA GLU A 120 1.59 20.78 8.58
C GLU A 120 1.00 19.38 8.32
N LEU A 121 1.82 18.33 8.46
CA LEU A 121 1.40 16.94 8.23
C LEU A 121 0.48 16.43 9.33
N LYS A 122 0.78 16.76 10.59
CA LYS A 122 -0.02 16.39 11.76
C LYS A 122 -1.43 16.97 11.68
N ASN A 123 -1.57 18.19 11.16
CA ASN A 123 -2.87 18.84 10.96
C ASN A 123 -3.58 18.43 9.66
N ASN A 124 -2.95 17.61 8.81
CA ASN A 124 -3.55 17.13 7.56
C ASN A 124 -3.39 15.60 7.39
N PRO A 125 -4.18 14.79 8.12
CA PRO A 125 -4.11 13.33 8.06
C PRO A 125 -4.39 12.74 6.66
N ASP A 126 -5.21 13.40 5.84
CA ASP A 126 -5.55 12.91 4.50
C ASP A 126 -4.37 13.06 3.53
N LEU A 127 -3.61 14.15 3.62
CA LEU A 127 -2.35 14.30 2.90
C LEU A 127 -1.35 13.19 3.28
N VAL A 128 -1.29 12.81 4.56
CA VAL A 128 -0.42 11.71 5.01
C VAL A 128 -0.84 10.39 4.38
N LYS A 129 -2.14 10.07 4.38
CA LYS A 129 -2.67 8.86 3.72
C LYS A 129 -2.39 8.86 2.22
N GLU A 130 -2.52 10.00 1.55
CA GLU A 130 -2.23 10.13 0.12
C GLU A 130 -0.76 9.83 -0.18
N ILE A 131 0.17 10.41 0.59
CA ILE A 131 1.61 10.17 0.45
C ILE A 131 1.94 8.69 0.66
N LEU A 132 1.38 8.07 1.70
CA LEU A 132 1.56 6.64 1.98
C LEU A 132 0.98 5.77 0.87
N GLY A 133 -0.21 6.11 0.36
CA GLY A 133 -0.84 5.40 -0.76
C GLY A 133 -0.01 5.45 -2.04
N LYS A 134 0.51 6.63 -2.40
CA LYS A 134 1.44 6.79 -3.54
C LYS A 134 2.71 5.95 -3.37
N GLY A 135 3.27 5.93 -2.16
CA GLY A 135 4.43 5.10 -1.82
C GLY A 135 4.13 3.60 -1.94
N ALA A 136 2.97 3.17 -1.44
CA ALA A 136 2.52 1.79 -1.51
C ALA A 136 2.33 1.32 -2.96
N GLU A 137 1.72 2.12 -3.83
CA GLU A 137 1.55 1.79 -5.25
C GLU A 137 2.90 1.68 -5.98
N LYS A 138 3.85 2.56 -5.69
CA LYS A 138 5.21 2.48 -6.23
C LYS A 138 5.91 1.19 -5.78
N ALA A 139 5.85 0.87 -4.48
CA ALA A 139 6.44 -0.34 -3.93
C ALA A 139 5.76 -1.61 -4.47
N LYS A 140 4.44 -1.63 -4.59
CA LYS A 140 3.64 -2.74 -5.11
C LYS A 140 4.01 -3.08 -6.54
N ARG A 141 4.25 -2.08 -7.39
CA ARG A 141 4.71 -2.30 -8.78
C ARG A 141 6.05 -3.02 -8.83
N VAL A 142 7.04 -2.54 -8.06
CA VAL A 142 8.38 -3.15 -8.00
C VAL A 142 8.31 -4.55 -7.40
N ALA A 143 7.64 -4.70 -6.25
CA ALA A 143 7.47 -6.00 -5.60
C ALA A 143 6.70 -6.99 -6.49
N GLY A 144 5.71 -6.52 -7.26
CA GLY A 144 4.98 -7.34 -8.22
C GLY A 144 5.86 -7.87 -9.34
N GLN A 145 6.74 -7.03 -9.89
CA GLN A 145 7.74 -7.43 -10.89
C GLN A 145 8.72 -8.45 -10.30
N THR A 146 9.29 -8.16 -9.14
CA THR A 146 10.17 -9.10 -8.43
C THR A 146 9.46 -10.43 -8.13
N MET A 147 8.24 -10.41 -7.60
CA MET A 147 7.51 -11.66 -7.32
C MET A 147 7.17 -12.44 -8.59
N LYS A 148 7.03 -11.79 -9.74
CA LYS A 148 6.87 -12.46 -11.03
C LYS A 148 8.12 -13.27 -11.38
N GLU A 149 9.30 -12.64 -11.43
CA GLU A 149 10.53 -13.38 -11.79
C GLU A 149 10.94 -14.39 -10.70
N VAL A 150 10.58 -14.18 -9.43
CA VAL A 150 10.76 -15.19 -8.37
C VAL A 150 9.95 -16.43 -8.73
N ARG A 151 8.65 -16.27 -8.98
CA ARG A 151 7.75 -17.39 -9.30
C ARG A 151 8.22 -18.13 -10.54
N GLU A 152 8.73 -17.41 -11.55
CA GLU A 152 9.32 -18.00 -12.77
C GLU A 152 10.55 -18.82 -12.45
N THR A 153 11.47 -18.27 -11.66
CA THR A 153 12.74 -18.92 -11.31
C THR A 153 12.52 -20.17 -10.46
N ILE A 154 11.59 -20.16 -9.50
CA ILE A 154 11.33 -21.30 -8.60
C ILE A 154 10.32 -22.30 -9.20
N GLY A 155 9.87 -22.08 -10.44
CA GLY A 155 8.95 -22.99 -11.14
C GLY A 155 7.53 -23.00 -10.59
N LEU A 156 7.13 -21.99 -9.79
CA LEU A 156 5.71 -21.78 -9.45
C LEU A 156 4.91 -21.33 -10.69
N VAL A 157 5.58 -20.64 -11.62
CA VAL A 157 5.11 -20.51 -13.00
C VAL A 157 6.06 -21.30 -13.92
N ASN A 158 6.08 -22.62 -13.73
CA ASN A 158 6.75 -23.53 -14.64
C ASN A 158 6.16 -23.40 -16.06
N ALA A 159 6.95 -23.63 -17.10
CA ALA A 159 6.48 -23.65 -18.49
C ALA A 159 5.48 -24.79 -18.81
N TYR A 160 5.15 -25.64 -17.83
CA TYR A 160 3.96 -26.50 -17.85
C TYR A 160 2.67 -25.77 -17.46
N SER A 161 2.75 -24.64 -16.74
CA SER A 161 1.61 -23.82 -16.29
C SER A 161 1.48 -22.47 -17.01
N ILE A 162 2.47 -22.02 -17.78
CA ILE A 162 2.33 -20.91 -18.76
C ILE A 162 2.95 -21.28 -20.13
N SER A 163 2.48 -22.37 -20.73
CA SER A 163 1.98 -22.22 -22.11
C SER A 163 0.70 -21.38 -21.99
N PRO A 164 0.32 -20.50 -22.94
CA PRO A 164 -0.96 -19.77 -22.87
C PRO A 164 -2.01 -20.81 -22.58
N THR A 165 -2.55 -20.90 -21.33
CA THR A 165 -2.92 -22.20 -20.73
C THR A 165 -3.37 -23.09 -21.85
N LYS A 166 -2.53 -24.03 -22.29
CA LYS A 166 -3.02 -25.03 -23.23
C LYS A 166 -3.94 -25.79 -22.31
N LYS A 167 -5.18 -25.29 -22.12
CA LYS A 167 -6.35 -26.07 -21.76
C LYS A 167 -6.07 -27.34 -22.51
N SER A 168 -5.92 -28.44 -21.77
CA SER A 168 -5.77 -29.77 -22.35
C SER A 168 -6.62 -29.76 -23.60
N THR A 169 -5.97 -29.85 -24.76
CA THR A 169 -6.62 -29.52 -26.03
C THR A 169 -7.88 -30.33 -26.06
N ILE A 170 -9.02 -29.65 -25.98
CA ILE A 170 -10.27 -30.37 -26.02
C ILE A 170 -10.42 -30.92 -27.42
N THR A 171 -10.85 -32.16 -27.50
CA THR A 171 -11.30 -32.74 -28.75
C THR A 171 -12.51 -31.95 -29.26
N ILE A 172 -12.73 -32.01 -30.57
CA ILE A 172 -13.95 -31.44 -31.15
C ILE A 172 -15.21 -32.08 -30.55
N ASP A 173 -15.11 -33.35 -30.13
CA ASP A 173 -16.20 -34.08 -29.47
C ASP A 173 -16.52 -33.48 -28.09
N GLU A 174 -15.50 -33.17 -27.29
CA GLU A 174 -15.67 -32.46 -26.02
C GLU A 174 -16.30 -31.08 -26.20
N PHE A 175 -15.94 -30.33 -27.25
CA PHE A 175 -16.60 -29.06 -27.57
C PHE A 175 -18.04 -29.27 -28.04
N SER A 176 -18.30 -30.29 -28.85
CA SER A 176 -19.63 -30.59 -29.41
C SER A 176 -20.68 -30.90 -28.32
N ASN A 177 -20.21 -31.37 -27.17
CA ASN A 177 -21.02 -31.61 -25.98
C ASN A 177 -21.48 -30.31 -25.32
N VAL A 178 -20.91 -29.15 -25.63
CA VAL A 178 -21.39 -27.86 -25.12
C VAL A 178 -22.48 -27.31 -26.02
N GLU A 179 -23.62 -26.96 -25.43
CA GLU A 179 -24.75 -26.41 -26.16
C GLU A 179 -24.81 -24.89 -25.96
N VAL A 180 -24.37 -24.16 -26.98
CA VAL A 180 -24.46 -22.69 -27.01
C VAL A 180 -25.59 -22.26 -27.93
N ARG A 181 -26.46 -21.37 -27.47
CA ARG A 181 -27.62 -20.87 -28.22
C ARG A 181 -27.76 -19.34 -28.17
N VAL A 182 -28.36 -18.80 -29.22
CA VAL A 182 -28.84 -17.41 -29.26
C VAL A 182 -30.09 -17.30 -28.39
N GLY A 183 -30.06 -16.46 -27.36
CA GLY A 183 -31.21 -16.16 -26.51
C GLY A 183 -31.57 -14.68 -26.56
N LYS A 184 -32.86 -14.34 -26.46
CA LYS A 184 -33.33 -12.97 -26.29
C LYS A 184 -33.71 -12.74 -24.84
N VAL A 185 -33.19 -11.70 -24.22
CA VAL A 185 -33.58 -11.32 -22.86
C VAL A 185 -34.94 -10.63 -22.94
N GLU A 186 -35.99 -11.26 -22.42
CA GLU A 186 -37.34 -10.66 -22.38
C GLU A 186 -37.48 -9.73 -21.17
N GLN A 187 -36.90 -10.13 -20.04
CA GLN A 187 -36.96 -9.38 -18.79
C GLN A 187 -35.61 -9.46 -18.09
N ALA A 188 -35.20 -8.37 -17.44
CA ALA A 188 -34.04 -8.31 -16.59
C ALA A 188 -34.39 -7.52 -15.33
N GLU A 189 -33.96 -8.02 -14.17
CA GLU A 189 -34.29 -7.43 -12.88
C GLU A 189 -33.09 -7.44 -11.94
N HIS A 190 -33.01 -6.44 -11.07
CA HIS A 190 -32.07 -6.47 -9.97
C HIS A 190 -32.52 -7.49 -8.92
N VAL A 191 -31.58 -8.29 -8.44
CA VAL A 191 -31.87 -9.22 -7.34
C VAL A 191 -31.76 -8.46 -6.03
N GLU A 192 -32.87 -8.19 -5.34
CA GLU A 192 -32.88 -7.38 -4.10
C GLU A 192 -31.93 -7.90 -3.02
N LYS A 193 -31.75 -9.22 -2.95
CA LYS A 193 -30.85 -9.89 -1.99
C LYS A 193 -29.38 -9.94 -2.42
N SER A 194 -29.00 -9.26 -3.52
CA SER A 194 -27.62 -9.26 -4.03
C SER A 194 -27.23 -7.95 -4.70
N GLU A 195 -26.08 -7.41 -4.29
CA GLU A 195 -25.49 -6.22 -4.91
C GLU A 195 -24.76 -6.53 -6.23
N LYS A 196 -24.58 -7.82 -6.57
CA LYS A 196 -23.79 -8.25 -7.73
C LYS A 196 -24.61 -8.78 -8.89
N LEU A 197 -25.79 -9.34 -8.60
CA LEU A 197 -26.55 -10.16 -9.54
C LEU A 197 -27.63 -9.37 -10.27
N ILE A 198 -27.77 -9.69 -11.56
CA ILE A 198 -28.92 -9.35 -12.39
C ILE A 198 -29.56 -10.67 -12.81
N ARG A 199 -30.87 -10.76 -12.62
CA ARG A 199 -31.71 -11.89 -13.01
C ARG A 199 -32.21 -11.66 -14.42
N LEU A 200 -31.98 -12.61 -15.32
CA LEU A 200 -32.41 -12.55 -16.72
C LEU A 200 -33.45 -13.65 -16.99
N GLN A 201 -34.58 -13.27 -17.57
CA GLN A 201 -35.51 -14.21 -18.19
C GLN A 201 -35.24 -14.23 -19.70
N VAL A 202 -34.72 -15.36 -20.18
CA VAL A 202 -34.20 -15.49 -21.54
C VAL A 202 -35.08 -16.44 -22.34
N ASP A 203 -35.55 -15.97 -23.49
CA ASP A 203 -36.29 -16.74 -24.48
C ASP A 203 -35.34 -17.38 -25.50
N PHE A 204 -35.44 -18.70 -25.65
CA PHE A 204 -34.75 -19.49 -26.67
C PHE A 204 -35.72 -19.98 -27.76
N GLY A 205 -36.89 -19.37 -27.91
CA GLY A 205 -37.85 -19.68 -28.96
C GLY A 205 -38.53 -21.02 -28.73
N LYS A 206 -38.41 -21.96 -29.68
CA LYS A 206 -39.05 -23.29 -29.60
C LYS A 206 -38.46 -24.23 -28.55
N PHE A 207 -37.35 -23.85 -27.91
CA PHE A 207 -36.67 -24.70 -26.95
C PHE A 207 -37.27 -24.57 -25.56
N ASP A 208 -37.04 -23.43 -24.90
CA ASP A 208 -37.71 -23.08 -23.65
C ASP A 208 -37.37 -21.65 -23.23
N LYS A 209 -38.06 -21.15 -22.20
CA LYS A 209 -37.65 -19.94 -21.48
C LYS A 209 -36.89 -20.34 -20.22
N ARG A 210 -35.82 -19.62 -19.90
CA ARG A 210 -34.94 -19.95 -18.77
C ARG A 210 -34.57 -18.75 -17.93
N ILE A 211 -34.29 -19.01 -16.66
CA ILE A 211 -33.77 -18.02 -15.72
C ILE A 211 -32.25 -18.17 -15.68
N ILE A 212 -31.55 -17.05 -15.90
CA ILE A 212 -30.08 -17.00 -15.90
C ILE A 212 -29.64 -15.82 -15.05
N PHE A 213 -28.73 -16.06 -14.11
CA PHE A 213 -28.15 -15.00 -13.28
C PHE A 213 -26.78 -14.59 -13.81
N THR A 214 -26.52 -13.28 -13.84
CA THR A 214 -25.21 -12.73 -14.22
C THR A 214 -24.67 -11.77 -13.16
N GLY A 215 -23.39 -11.92 -12.80
CA GLY A 215 -22.75 -11.24 -11.68
C GLY A 215 -22.03 -9.94 -12.06
N VAL A 216 -22.68 -9.07 -12.84
CA VAL A 216 -21.99 -7.93 -13.47
C VAL A 216 -22.38 -6.55 -12.96
N ARG A 217 -23.26 -6.46 -11.94
CA ARG A 217 -23.73 -5.18 -11.41
C ARG A 217 -22.61 -4.32 -10.82
N THR A 218 -21.58 -4.94 -10.25
CA THR A 218 -20.37 -4.27 -9.73
C THR A 218 -19.54 -3.57 -10.81
N TYR A 219 -19.73 -3.93 -12.09
CA TYR A 219 -19.08 -3.30 -13.24
C TYR A 219 -19.91 -2.17 -13.86
N GLY A 220 -20.99 -1.76 -13.19
CA GLY A 220 -21.87 -0.69 -13.65
C GLY A 220 -22.81 -1.12 -14.79
N TYR A 221 -23.16 -2.40 -14.86
CA TYR A 221 -24.27 -2.87 -15.70
C TYR A 221 -25.61 -2.77 -14.95
N THR A 222 -26.67 -2.39 -15.66
CA THR A 222 -28.04 -2.32 -15.16
C THR A 222 -28.95 -3.32 -15.88
N ALA A 223 -30.20 -3.50 -15.40
CA ALA A 223 -31.17 -4.35 -16.07
C ALA A 223 -31.43 -3.90 -17.53
N ASP A 224 -31.53 -2.59 -17.75
CA ASP A 224 -31.79 -1.97 -19.07
C ASP A 224 -30.71 -2.29 -20.10
N ASP A 225 -29.49 -2.61 -19.66
CA ASP A 225 -28.41 -3.02 -20.56
C ASP A 225 -28.70 -4.36 -21.25
N PHE A 226 -29.63 -5.18 -20.71
CA PHE A 226 -29.93 -6.52 -21.22
C PHE A 226 -31.30 -6.63 -21.86
N VAL A 227 -32.33 -5.97 -21.32
CA VAL A 227 -33.72 -6.13 -21.77
C VAL A 227 -33.84 -5.89 -23.28
N GLY A 228 -34.48 -6.84 -23.97
CA GLY A 228 -34.75 -6.78 -25.40
C GLY A 228 -33.58 -7.19 -26.30
N LYS A 229 -32.37 -7.33 -25.78
CA LYS A 229 -31.17 -7.67 -26.55
C LYS A 229 -30.95 -9.18 -26.67
N GLN A 230 -30.13 -9.54 -27.65
CA GLN A 230 -29.77 -10.93 -27.96
C GLN A 230 -28.32 -11.21 -27.62
N TYR A 231 -28.06 -12.35 -26.96
CA TYR A 231 -26.72 -12.78 -26.56
C TYR A 231 -26.54 -14.28 -26.78
N LEU A 232 -25.30 -14.75 -26.64
CA LEU A 232 -24.97 -16.16 -26.63
C LEU A 232 -25.00 -16.72 -25.20
N PHE A 233 -25.64 -17.88 -25.03
CA PHE A 233 -25.78 -18.56 -23.74
C PHE A 233 -25.39 -20.02 -23.86
N VAL A 234 -24.69 -20.55 -22.86
CA VAL A 234 -24.54 -21.99 -22.65
C VAL A 234 -25.77 -22.50 -21.92
N VAL A 235 -26.43 -23.52 -22.48
CA VAL A 235 -27.75 -24.00 -22.02
C VAL A 235 -27.74 -25.44 -21.51
N ASN A 236 -26.60 -26.10 -21.42
CA ASN A 236 -26.53 -27.49 -20.93
C ASN A 236 -25.52 -27.69 -19.81
N LEU A 237 -25.27 -26.64 -19.02
CA LEU A 237 -24.55 -26.75 -17.75
C LEU A 237 -25.49 -27.24 -16.64
N GLU A 238 -24.92 -27.86 -15.61
CA GLU A 238 -25.65 -28.16 -14.37
C GLU A 238 -26.22 -26.89 -13.76
N TYR A 239 -27.49 -26.96 -13.33
CA TYR A 239 -28.17 -25.81 -12.77
C TYR A 239 -27.55 -25.43 -11.43
N ARG A 240 -27.28 -24.14 -11.25
CA ARG A 240 -26.76 -23.62 -9.99
C ARG A 240 -27.88 -22.96 -9.20
N LYS A 241 -28.15 -23.49 -8.01
CA LYS A 241 -29.05 -22.85 -7.03
C LYS A 241 -28.42 -21.57 -6.52
N MET A 242 -29.12 -20.45 -6.71
CA MET A 242 -28.69 -19.14 -6.24
C MET A 242 -29.92 -18.40 -5.70
N LEU A 243 -29.85 -17.97 -4.43
CA LEU A 243 -30.85 -17.12 -3.78
C LEU A 243 -32.31 -17.64 -3.83
N GLY A 244 -32.48 -18.97 -3.90
CA GLY A 244 -33.80 -19.63 -3.90
C GLY A 244 -34.34 -19.96 -5.30
N GLU A 245 -33.66 -19.54 -6.37
CA GLU A 245 -33.96 -19.90 -7.76
C GLU A 245 -32.80 -20.70 -8.38
N GLU A 246 -33.03 -21.29 -9.55
CA GLU A 246 -32.02 -22.05 -10.30
C GLU A 246 -31.54 -21.25 -11.51
N SER A 247 -30.23 -21.00 -11.60
CA SER A 247 -29.61 -20.47 -12.82
C SER A 247 -29.44 -21.62 -13.82
N GLN A 248 -30.20 -21.56 -14.91
CA GLN A 248 -30.34 -22.64 -15.91
C GLN A 248 -29.50 -22.41 -17.17
N GLY A 249 -28.40 -21.68 -17.02
CA GLY A 249 -27.48 -21.37 -18.10
C GLY A 249 -26.43 -20.33 -17.69
N MET A 250 -25.61 -19.95 -18.66
CA MET A 250 -24.53 -18.96 -18.50
C MET A 250 -24.46 -18.08 -19.74
N ILE A 251 -24.47 -16.76 -19.54
CA ILE A 251 -24.26 -15.77 -20.62
C ILE A 251 -22.76 -15.64 -20.94
N LEU A 252 -22.42 -15.52 -22.23
CA LEU A 252 -21.02 -15.37 -22.66
C LEU A 252 -20.57 -13.91 -22.66
N ALA A 253 -19.42 -13.67 -22.03
CA ALA A 253 -18.75 -12.37 -22.00
C ALA A 253 -17.25 -12.53 -22.21
N VAL A 254 -16.63 -11.48 -22.72
CA VAL A 254 -15.19 -11.30 -22.85
C VAL A 254 -14.72 -10.45 -21.68
N ASP A 255 -13.81 -11.00 -20.87
CA ASP A 255 -13.16 -10.28 -19.76
C ASP A 255 -11.72 -9.90 -20.18
N GLY A 256 -11.13 -8.90 -19.51
CA GLY A 256 -9.75 -8.46 -19.77
C GLY A 256 -8.72 -9.60 -19.58
N LEU A 257 -7.52 -9.40 -20.15
CA LEU A 257 -6.48 -10.44 -20.32
C LEU A 257 -6.25 -11.35 -19.10
N GLU A 258 -6.34 -12.66 -19.37
CA GLU A 258 -5.85 -13.82 -18.60
C GLU A 258 -6.33 -13.97 -17.14
N LEU A 259 -7.63 -14.18 -16.96
CA LEU A 259 -8.22 -14.60 -15.69
C LEU A 259 -8.62 -16.08 -15.71
N PRO A 260 -8.50 -16.81 -14.58
CA PRO A 260 -9.05 -18.15 -14.46
C PRO A 260 -10.57 -18.17 -14.73
N PHE A 261 -11.09 -19.26 -15.31
CA PHE A 261 -12.52 -19.42 -15.58
C PHE A 261 -13.36 -19.19 -14.31
N GLY A 262 -14.34 -18.28 -14.40
CA GLY A 262 -15.20 -17.90 -13.27
C GLY A 262 -14.62 -16.83 -12.33
N GLN A 263 -13.42 -16.31 -12.61
CA GLN A 263 -12.90 -15.08 -12.00
C GLN A 263 -13.15 -13.90 -12.93
N HIS A 264 -13.45 -12.75 -12.32
CA HIS A 264 -13.67 -11.51 -13.03
C HIS A 264 -12.59 -10.50 -12.69
N GLY A 265 -12.16 -9.72 -13.69
CA GLY A 265 -11.06 -8.77 -13.56
C GLY A 265 -11.52 -7.45 -12.98
N ASP A 266 -10.63 -6.47 -12.99
CA ASP A 266 -11.00 -5.07 -12.71
C ASP A 266 -11.59 -4.38 -13.95
N VAL A 267 -11.58 -5.04 -15.11
CA VAL A 267 -12.07 -4.50 -16.39
C VAL A 267 -13.55 -4.86 -16.57
N LYS A 268 -14.34 -3.91 -17.08
CA LYS A 268 -15.76 -4.13 -17.40
C LYS A 268 -15.88 -5.23 -18.47
N PRO A 269 -16.54 -6.37 -18.21
CA PRO A 269 -16.69 -7.44 -19.18
C PRO A 269 -17.57 -7.00 -20.34
N ILE A 270 -17.30 -7.48 -21.55
CA ILE A 270 -18.04 -7.16 -22.78
C ILE A 270 -18.85 -8.38 -23.19
N PHE A 271 -20.18 -8.27 -23.21
CA PHE A 271 -21.05 -9.38 -23.64
C PHE A 271 -20.98 -9.60 -25.15
N VAL A 272 -20.98 -10.87 -25.56
CA VAL A 272 -20.98 -11.22 -26.99
C VAL A 272 -22.39 -11.04 -27.55
N SER A 273 -22.60 -9.94 -28.26
CA SER A 273 -23.89 -9.63 -28.91
C SER A 273 -24.22 -10.66 -29.99
N ALA A 274 -25.48 -11.05 -30.05
CA ALA A 274 -26.07 -11.94 -31.05
C ALA A 274 -27.24 -11.27 -31.78
N GLU A 275 -27.25 -9.93 -31.81
CA GLU A 275 -28.30 -9.15 -32.45
C GLU A 275 -28.48 -9.52 -33.94
N GLY A 276 -29.73 -9.69 -34.34
CA GLY A 276 -30.11 -10.06 -35.71
C GLY A 276 -30.02 -11.57 -36.00
N LEU A 277 -29.53 -12.39 -35.06
CA LEU A 277 -29.51 -13.84 -35.23
C LEU A 277 -30.86 -14.48 -34.82
N PRO A 278 -31.29 -15.57 -35.47
CA PRO A 278 -32.56 -16.20 -35.13
C PRO A 278 -32.53 -16.79 -33.71
N ILE A 279 -33.54 -16.45 -32.90
CA ILE A 279 -33.67 -16.89 -31.51
C ILE A 279 -33.71 -18.42 -31.45
N GLY A 280 -32.96 -19.00 -30.51
CA GLY A 280 -32.86 -20.44 -30.30
C GLY A 280 -31.84 -21.13 -31.21
N SER A 281 -31.21 -20.44 -32.16
CA SER A 281 -30.19 -21.05 -33.04
C SER A 281 -29.00 -21.59 -32.24
N LYS A 282 -28.55 -22.81 -32.56
CA LYS A 282 -27.36 -23.43 -31.95
C LYS A 282 -26.09 -22.92 -32.64
N VAL A 283 -25.08 -22.56 -31.85
CA VAL A 283 -23.73 -22.24 -32.33
C VAL A 283 -22.98 -23.55 -32.57
N ARG A 284 -22.28 -23.64 -33.70
CA ARG A 284 -21.51 -24.81 -34.15
C ARG A 284 -20.09 -24.40 -34.50
#